data_AF-A0A792HMQ2-F1
#
_entry.id   AF-A0A792HMQ2-F1
#
_cell.length_a   1.000
_cell.length_b   1.000
_cell.length_c   1.000
_cell.angle_alpha   90.00
_cell.angle_beta   90.00
_cell.angle_gamma   90.00
#
_symmetry.space_group_name_H-M   'P 1'
#
loop_
_entity.id
_entity.type
_entity.pdbx_description
1 polymer ?
#
loop_
_entity_poly.entity_id
_entity_poly.type
_entity_poly.pdbx_seq_one_letter_code
_entity_poly.pdbx_strand_id
1 'polypeptide(L)'
;SQDALARRWLLRWGVVLLNCSHVVWQLRDWESRSDPLSRVRDNCISLLRGVMSERGVQQKSLAATLEELQRICDSLARHHQPAARELAAIVWRLYCSLSQLEQAPPQGTLAS
;
A
#
# COMPACT_ATOMS: atom_id res chain seq x y z
N SER A 1 -12.51 -10.97 -26.44
CA SER A 1 -12.17 -12.29 -25.87
C SER A 1 -11.74 -12.11 -24.41
N GLN A 2 -12.11 -13.05 -23.52
CA GLN A 2 -11.76 -13.03 -22.08
C GLN A 2 -10.24 -12.93 -21.85
N ASP A 3 -9.42 -13.55 -22.72
CA ASP A 3 -7.96 -13.45 -22.67
C ASP A 3 -7.41 -12.02 -22.75
N ALA A 4 -8.03 -11.17 -23.57
CA ALA A 4 -7.59 -9.77 -23.71
C ALA A 4 -7.92 -8.96 -22.45
N LEU A 5 -9.04 -9.29 -21.79
CA LEU A 5 -9.43 -8.72 -20.51
C LEU A 5 -8.45 -9.18 -19.41
N ALA A 6 -8.18 -10.49 -19.32
CA ALA A 6 -7.26 -11.06 -18.33
C ALA A 6 -5.84 -10.48 -18.45
N ARG A 7 -5.28 -10.38 -19.67
CA ARG A 7 -3.98 -9.75 -19.90
C ARG A 7 -3.95 -8.29 -19.50
N ARG A 8 -5.02 -7.53 -19.79
CA ARG A 8 -5.12 -6.12 -19.37
C ARG A 8 -5.14 -5.99 -17.85
N TRP A 9 -5.83 -6.87 -17.14
CA TRP A 9 -5.86 -6.89 -15.68
C TRP A 9 -4.51 -7.27 -15.09
N LEU A 10 -3.83 -8.29 -15.63
CA LEU A 10 -2.48 -8.67 -15.21
C LEU A 10 -1.48 -7.51 -15.35
N LEU A 11 -1.51 -6.78 -16.46
CA LEU A 11 -0.63 -5.61 -16.66
C LEU A 11 -0.95 -4.48 -15.67
N ARG A 12 -2.23 -4.17 -15.47
CA ARG A 12 -2.65 -3.16 -14.49
C ARG A 12 -2.16 -3.52 -13.08
N TRP A 13 -2.32 -4.78 -12.69
CA TRP A 13 -1.84 -5.26 -11.40
C TRP A 13 -0.32 -5.20 -11.29
N GLY A 14 0.42 -5.61 -12.33
CA GLY A 14 1.88 -5.49 -12.34
C GLY A 14 2.36 -4.08 -12.05
N VAL A 15 1.71 -3.07 -12.62
CA VAL A 15 2.00 -1.64 -12.35
C VAL A 15 1.67 -1.26 -10.92
N VAL A 16 0.51 -1.66 -10.39
CA VAL A 16 0.11 -1.36 -9.00
C VAL A 16 1.11 -1.94 -8.00
N LEU A 17 1.55 -3.19 -8.21
CA LEU A 17 2.52 -3.87 -7.36
C LEU A 17 3.90 -3.21 -7.44
N LEU A 18 4.31 -2.78 -8.62
CA LEU A 18 5.55 -2.04 -8.81
C LEU A 18 5.51 -0.70 -8.08
N ASN A 19 4.40 0.04 -8.17
CA ASN A 19 4.21 1.29 -7.46
C ASN A 19 4.26 1.09 -5.94
N CYS A 20 3.55 0.07 -5.42
CA CYS A 20 3.61 -0.27 -4.00
C CYS A 20 5.03 -0.64 -3.56
N SER A 21 5.73 -1.43 -4.37
CA SER A 21 7.12 -1.84 -4.09
C SER A 21 8.07 -0.66 -4.06
N HIS A 22 7.93 0.29 -4.98
CA HIS A 22 8.72 1.51 -5.02
C HIS A 22 8.49 2.38 -3.77
N VAL A 23 7.22 2.56 -3.35
CA VAL A 23 6.94 3.32 -2.12
C VAL A 23 7.44 2.59 -0.87
N VAL A 24 7.33 1.27 -0.81
CA VAL A 24 7.90 0.47 0.30
C VAL A 24 9.42 0.60 0.35
N TRP A 25 10.09 0.63 -0.80
CA TRP A 25 11.52 0.90 -0.86
C TRP A 25 11.84 2.29 -0.28
N GLN A 26 11.09 3.32 -0.67
CA GLN A 26 11.25 4.66 -0.11
C GLN A 26 10.97 4.73 1.39
N LEU A 27 9.97 3.99 1.90
CA LEU A 27 9.75 3.88 3.34
C LEU A 27 10.99 3.30 4.02
N ARG A 28 11.53 2.18 3.51
CA ARG A 28 12.72 1.52 4.09
C ARG A 28 13.98 2.41 4.04
N ASP A 29 14.14 3.17 2.96
CA ASP A 29 15.25 4.10 2.76
C ASP A 29 15.11 5.39 3.59
N TRP A 30 13.88 5.74 3.99
CA TRP A 30 13.62 6.92 4.81
C TRP A 30 14.39 6.86 6.14
N GLU A 31 15.16 7.91 6.37
CA GLU A 31 16.31 7.99 7.28
C GLU A 31 15.98 7.51 8.70
N SER A 32 16.83 6.63 9.23
CA SER A 32 16.58 5.93 10.50
C SER A 32 17.80 6.03 11.40
N ARG A 33 17.79 7.01 12.31
CA ARG A 33 18.57 6.92 13.55
C ARG A 33 17.71 7.40 14.72
N SER A 34 17.15 6.43 15.45
CA SER A 34 16.54 6.60 16.79
C SER A 34 15.39 7.63 16.88
N ASP A 35 14.51 7.66 15.87
CA ASP A 35 13.30 8.50 15.87
C ASP A 35 12.05 7.66 16.19
N PRO A 36 11.15 8.09 17.09
CA PRO A 36 9.81 7.49 17.27
C PRO A 36 9.05 7.22 15.95
N LEU A 37 9.26 8.04 14.92
CA LEU A 37 8.68 7.89 13.58
C LEU A 37 9.15 6.62 12.86
N SER A 38 10.31 6.05 13.20
CA SER A 38 10.75 4.77 12.65
C SER A 38 9.77 3.64 12.96
N ARG A 39 9.14 3.67 14.14
CA ARG A 39 8.09 2.70 14.51
C ARG A 39 6.83 2.88 13.68
N VAL A 40 6.47 4.12 13.36
CA VAL A 40 5.31 4.43 12.50
C VAL A 40 5.56 3.90 11.08
N ARG A 41 6.75 4.16 10.53
CA ARG A 41 7.19 3.58 9.25
C ARG A 41 7.11 2.05 9.25
N ASP A 42 7.69 1.41 10.26
CA ASP A 42 7.72 -0.06 10.36
C ASP A 42 6.31 -0.64 10.48
N ASN A 43 5.42 0.04 11.22
CA ASN A 43 4.01 -0.31 11.29
C ASN A 43 3.35 -0.22 9.91
N CYS A 44 3.56 0.86 9.14
CA CYS A 44 3.03 0.97 7.77
C CYS A 44 3.46 -0.19 6.87
N ILE A 45 4.74 -0.59 6.94
CA ILE A 45 5.25 -1.76 6.19
C ILE A 45 4.59 -3.06 6.68
N SER A 46 4.38 -3.20 7.99
CA SER A 46 3.77 -4.39 8.57
C SER A 46 2.31 -4.57 8.19
N LEU A 47 1.55 -3.49 8.01
CA LEU A 47 0.13 -3.53 7.59
C LEU A 47 -0.06 -4.15 6.21
N LEU A 48 0.96 -4.07 5.34
CA LEU A 48 0.92 -4.68 4.02
C LEU A 48 0.91 -6.22 4.08
N ARG A 49 1.27 -6.82 5.22
CA ARG A 49 1.22 -8.27 5.41
C ARG A 49 -0.24 -8.73 5.36
N GLY A 50 -0.51 -9.66 4.46
CA GLY A 50 -1.85 -10.24 4.31
C GLY A 50 -2.77 -9.50 3.35
N VAL A 51 -2.37 -8.35 2.80
CA VAL A 51 -3.13 -7.68 1.72
C VAL A 51 -3.17 -8.56 0.46
N MET A 52 -2.10 -9.32 0.22
CA MET A 52 -2.01 -10.27 -0.89
C MET A 52 -1.74 -11.69 -0.41
N SER A 53 -2.20 -12.65 -1.20
CA SER A 53 -1.88 -14.06 -1.12
C SER A 53 -1.65 -14.61 -2.52
N GLU A 54 -1.24 -15.87 -2.63
CA GLU A 54 -1.15 -16.58 -3.92
C GLU A 54 -2.49 -16.61 -4.68
N ARG A 55 -3.62 -16.46 -3.96
CA ARG A 55 -4.98 -16.44 -4.54
C ARG A 55 -5.44 -15.03 -4.96
N GLY A 56 -4.56 -14.04 -4.85
CA GLY A 56 -4.84 -12.65 -5.16
C GLY A 56 -5.06 -11.78 -3.91
N VAL A 57 -5.72 -10.65 -4.12
CA VAL A 57 -5.95 -9.62 -3.10
C VAL A 57 -6.95 -10.12 -2.06
N GLN A 58 -6.65 -9.88 -0.78
CA GLN A 58 -7.52 -10.17 0.35
C GLN A 58 -8.34 -8.92 0.68
N GLN A 59 -9.51 -8.76 0.08
CA GLN A 59 -10.31 -7.51 0.16
C GLN A 59 -10.53 -7.01 1.60
N LYS A 60 -10.80 -7.92 2.56
CA LYS A 60 -10.98 -7.53 3.97
C LYS A 60 -9.69 -6.98 4.59
N SER A 61 -8.54 -7.60 4.29
CA SER A 61 -7.24 -7.13 4.76
C SER A 61 -6.84 -5.82 4.09
N LEU A 62 -7.15 -5.67 2.81
CA LEU A 62 -6.93 -4.44 2.04
C LEU A 62 -7.70 -3.27 2.65
N ALA A 63 -9.01 -3.42 2.88
CA ALA A 63 -9.84 -2.37 3.47
C ALA A 63 -9.31 -1.92 4.84
N ALA A 64 -9.03 -2.86 5.75
CA ALA A 64 -8.47 -2.56 7.06
C ALA A 64 -7.09 -1.88 6.97
N THR A 65 -6.27 -2.26 5.99
CA THR A 65 -4.96 -1.64 5.74
C THR A 65 -5.11 -0.20 5.25
N LEU A 66 -6.04 0.05 4.33
CA LEU A 66 -6.31 1.39 3.79
C LEU A 66 -6.83 2.34 4.87
N GLU A 67 -7.77 1.89 5.70
CA GLU A 67 -8.27 2.65 6.84
C GLU A 67 -7.15 3.05 7.80
N GLU A 68 -6.27 2.12 8.15
CA GLU A 68 -5.18 2.37 9.08
C GLU A 68 -4.09 3.28 8.47
N LEU A 69 -3.74 3.09 7.19
CA LEU A 69 -2.82 3.98 6.48
C LEU A 69 -3.36 5.40 6.39
N GLN A 70 -4.66 5.57 6.11
CA GLN A 70 -5.32 6.87 6.12
C GLN A 70 -5.23 7.53 7.50
N ARG A 71 -5.58 6.80 8.56
CA ARG A 71 -5.51 7.29 9.95
C ARG A 71 -4.09 7.74 10.34
N ILE A 72 -3.07 6.96 9.97
CA ILE A 72 -1.66 7.29 10.21
C ILE A 72 -1.28 8.56 9.44
N CYS A 73 -1.63 8.64 8.15
CA CYS A 73 -1.36 9.80 7.30
C CYS A 73 -1.94 11.08 7.90
N ASP A 74 -3.22 11.05 8.29
CA ASP A 74 -3.91 12.22 8.87
C ASP A 74 -3.31 12.65 10.21
N SER A 75 -2.83 11.70 11.01
CA SER A 75 -2.13 11.99 12.27
C SER A 75 -0.77 12.66 12.01
N LEU A 76 0.01 12.11 11.08
CA LEU A 76 1.35 12.63 10.74
C LEU A 76 1.29 14.00 10.06
N ALA A 77 0.33 14.21 9.15
CA ALA A 77 0.18 15.46 8.40
C ALA A 77 -0.13 16.67 9.31
N ARG A 78 -0.85 16.43 10.41
CA ARG A 78 -1.16 17.48 11.40
C ARG A 78 -0.01 17.80 12.34
N HIS A 79 1.04 16.96 12.37
CA HIS A 79 2.18 17.17 13.24
C HIS A 79 3.02 18.39 12.81
N HIS A 80 3.71 19.01 13.77
CA HIS A 80 4.50 20.22 13.51
C HIS A 80 5.91 19.90 12.97
N GLN A 81 6.43 18.72 13.28
CA GLN A 81 7.75 18.26 12.86
C GLN A 81 7.78 18.00 11.34
N PRO A 82 8.74 18.58 10.59
CA PRO A 82 8.89 18.37 9.15
C PRO A 82 9.02 16.90 8.76
N ALA A 83 9.85 16.13 9.48
CA ALA A 83 10.04 14.70 9.25
C ALA A 83 8.73 13.90 9.32
N ALA A 84 7.81 14.26 10.22
CA ALA A 84 6.49 13.62 10.29
C ALA A 84 5.64 13.92 9.05
N ARG A 85 5.69 15.14 8.51
CA ARG A 85 4.98 15.52 7.29
C ARG A 85 5.58 14.86 6.05
N GLU A 86 6.90 14.71 6.00
CA GLU A 86 7.58 13.94 4.95
C GLU A 86 7.13 12.49 4.97
N LEU A 87 7.13 11.85 6.16
CA LEU A 87 6.60 10.50 6.31
C LEU A 87 5.12 10.42 5.92
N ALA A 88 4.29 11.41 6.26
CA ALA A 88 2.89 11.49 5.83
C ALA A 88 2.77 11.46 4.31
N ALA A 89 3.61 12.20 3.58
CA ALA A 89 3.60 12.21 2.12
C ALA A 89 3.99 10.85 1.52
N ILE A 90 4.91 10.10 2.15
CA ILE A 90 5.25 8.74 1.71
C ILE A 90 4.08 7.79 1.99
N VAL A 91 3.48 7.85 3.18
CA VAL A 91 2.33 7.02 3.58
C VAL A 91 1.10 7.30 2.69
N TRP A 92 0.85 8.55 2.34
CA TRP A 92 -0.21 8.93 1.40
C TRP A 92 -0.01 8.28 0.02
N ARG A 93 1.23 8.32 -0.50
CA ARG A 93 1.54 7.67 -1.79
C ARG A 93 1.39 6.15 -1.70
N LEU A 94 1.68 5.56 -0.54
CA LEU A 94 1.40 4.13 -0.32
C LEU A 94 -0.10 3.86 -0.35
N TYR A 95 -0.90 4.66 0.37
CA TYR A 95 -2.36 4.57 0.36
C TYR A 95 -2.93 4.67 -1.06
N CYS A 96 -2.55 5.69 -1.83
CA CYS A 96 -3.03 5.88 -3.20
C CYS A 96 -2.59 4.76 -4.16
N SER A 97 -1.41 4.18 -3.93
CA SER A 97 -0.95 3.04 -4.74
C SER A 97 -1.75 1.80 -4.40
N LEU A 98 -1.98 1.56 -3.10
CA LEU A 98 -2.64 0.37 -2.60
C LEU A 98 -4.16 0.37 -2.87
N SER A 99 -4.82 1.53 -2.84
CA SER A 99 -6.27 1.64 -3.11
C SER A 99 -6.64 1.22 -4.53
N GLN A 100 -5.69 1.23 -5.46
CA GLN A 100 -5.93 0.67 -6.81
C GLN A 100 -6.22 -0.83 -6.77
N LEU A 101 -5.81 -1.55 -5.72
CA LEU A 101 -6.16 -2.95 -5.51
C LEU A 101 -7.64 -3.14 -5.14
N GLU A 102 -8.39 -2.10 -4.76
CA GLU A 102 -9.83 -2.24 -4.52
C GLU A 102 -10.60 -2.62 -5.80
N GLN A 103 -10.04 -2.26 -6.95
CA GLN A 103 -10.57 -2.60 -8.28
C GLN A 103 -10.16 -4.03 -8.72
N ALA A 104 -9.39 -4.74 -7.90
CA ALA A 104 -9.02 -6.12 -8.16
C ALA A 104 -10.28 -7.00 -8.21
N PRO A 105 -10.47 -7.85 -9.24
CA PRO A 105 -11.44 -8.93 -9.16
C PRO A 105 -11.31 -9.74 -7.86
N PRO A 106 -12.43 -10.23 -7.30
CA PRO A 106 -12.41 -11.11 -6.15
C PRO A 106 -11.54 -12.34 -6.39
N GLN A 107 -11.10 -12.95 -5.29
CA GLN A 107 -10.33 -14.19 -5.33
C GLN A 107 -11.06 -15.26 -6.15
N GLY A 108 -10.35 -15.90 -7.08
CA GLY A 108 -10.88 -16.97 -7.92
C GLY A 108 -11.54 -16.54 -9.23
N THR A 109 -11.72 -15.23 -9.49
CA THR A 109 -12.42 -14.77 -10.72
C THR A 109 -11.54 -14.73 -11.97
N LEU A 110 -10.21 -14.71 -11.83
CA LEU A 110 -9.27 -14.62 -12.97
C LEU A 110 -8.87 -15.98 -13.58
N ALA A 111 -9.19 -17.08 -12.91
CA ALA A 111 -8.83 -18.44 -13.33
C ALA A 111 -10.04 -19.27 -13.83
N SER A 112 -11.22 -18.64 -13.93
CA SER A 112 -12.46 -19.25 -14.44
C SER A 112 -12.73 -18.84 -15.88
#